data_AF-A0A509LF94-F1
#
_entry.id   AF-A0A509LF94-F1
#
_cell.length_a   1.000
_cell.length_b   1.000
_cell.length_c   1.000
_cell.angle_alpha   90.00
_cell.angle_beta   90.00
_cell.angle_gamma   90.00
#
_symmetry.space_group_name_H-M   'P 1'
#
loop_
_entity.id
_entity.type
_entity.pdbx_description
1 polymer ?
#
loop_
_entity_poly.entity_id
_entity_poly.type
_entity_poly.pdbx_seq_one_letter_code
_entity_poly.pdbx_strand_id
1 'polypeptide(L)'
;MISTHDLSMNSAHYARMGEGECKKIHMATLEILERTGVDVHDETARNILIKGGATADGIRLRIPEHMVASALSTVPERITLYDRNKKVALRAWGHNTYYGGGSDCLNIL
;
A
#
# COMPACT_ATOMS: atom_id res chain seq x y z
N MET A 1 -23.83 -17.13 -3.78
CA MET A 1 -23.91 -15.80 -4.40
C MET A 1 -24.50 -14.88 -3.36
N ILE A 2 -23.73 -13.92 -2.85
CA ILE A 2 -24.18 -12.99 -1.82
C ILE A 2 -24.52 -11.70 -2.54
N SER A 3 -25.74 -11.21 -2.36
CA SER A 3 -26.21 -9.97 -2.97
C SER A 3 -26.04 -8.83 -1.97
N THR A 4 -25.25 -7.83 -2.32
CA THR A 4 -25.13 -6.57 -1.58
C THR A 4 -25.06 -5.42 -2.58
N HIS A 5 -25.95 -4.43 -2.47
CA HIS A 5 -25.98 -3.23 -3.34
C HIS A 5 -26.05 -3.53 -4.85
N ASP A 6 -26.99 -4.36 -5.29
CA ASP A 6 -27.23 -4.72 -6.72
C ASP A 6 -26.02 -5.25 -7.49
N LEU A 7 -25.02 -5.78 -6.79
CA LEU A 7 -23.85 -6.43 -7.37
C LEU A 7 -23.83 -7.92 -6.99
N SER A 8 -23.88 -8.79 -8.00
CA SER A 8 -23.62 -10.23 -7.84
C SER A 8 -22.11 -10.44 -7.73
N MET A 9 -21.63 -10.87 -6.56
CA MET A 9 -20.21 -11.14 -6.33
C MET A 9 -19.98 -12.59 -5.85
N ASN A 10 -18.83 -13.15 -6.27
CA ASN A 10 -18.38 -14.49 -5.89
C ASN A 10 -17.83 -14.56 -4.45
N SER A 11 -17.65 -13.42 -3.79
CA SER A 11 -17.26 -13.30 -2.38
C SER A 11 -17.88 -12.03 -1.77
N ALA A 12 -18.08 -12.01 -0.44
CA ALA A 12 -18.62 -10.84 0.25
C ALA A 12 -17.55 -9.74 0.34
N HIS A 13 -17.69 -8.69 -0.47
CA HIS A 13 -16.91 -7.46 -0.31
C HIS A 13 -17.65 -6.53 0.65
N TYR A 14 -17.14 -6.37 1.86
CA TYR A 14 -17.66 -5.41 2.82
C TYR A 14 -16.89 -4.09 2.70
N ALA A 15 -17.59 -3.03 2.28
CA ALA A 15 -17.05 -1.68 2.27
C ALA A 15 -17.73 -0.85 3.37
N ARG A 16 -16.96 -0.40 4.35
CA ARG A 16 -17.47 0.50 5.40
C ARG A 16 -17.52 1.96 4.96
N MET A 17 -16.63 2.35 4.05
CA MET A 17 -16.46 3.73 3.59
C MET A 17 -16.76 3.86 2.11
N GLY A 18 -17.41 4.96 1.74
CA GLY A 18 -17.66 5.34 0.35
C GLY A 18 -16.47 6.08 -0.28
N GLU A 19 -16.54 6.30 -1.58
CA GLU A 19 -15.47 6.95 -2.36
C GLU A 19 -15.10 8.35 -1.81
N GLY A 20 -16.09 9.13 -1.40
CA GLY A 20 -15.86 10.47 -0.83
C GLY A 20 -15.08 10.44 0.50
N GLU A 21 -15.30 9.43 1.33
CA GLU A 21 -14.56 9.25 2.59
C GLU A 21 -13.14 8.79 2.32
N CYS A 22 -12.96 7.82 1.40
CA CYS A 22 -11.65 7.39 0.93
C CYS A 22 -10.83 8.55 0.36
N LYS A 23 -11.47 9.43 -0.43
CA LYS A 23 -10.81 10.63 -0.98
C LYS A 23 -10.37 11.60 0.12
N LYS A 24 -11.20 11.81 1.16
CA LYS A 24 -10.82 12.66 2.31
C LYS A 24 -9.61 12.09 3.05
N ILE A 25 -9.58 10.78 3.28
CA ILE A 25 -8.44 10.10 3.92
C ILE A 25 -7.19 10.22 3.05
N HIS A 26 -7.33 10.04 1.74
CA HIS A 26 -6.21 10.19 0.81
C HIS A 26 -5.62 11.61 0.86
N MET A 27 -6.46 12.64 0.76
CA MET A 27 -6.01 14.04 0.86
C MET A 27 -5.33 14.34 2.20
N ALA A 28 -5.89 13.87 3.31
CA ALA A 28 -5.28 14.04 4.64
C ALA A 28 -3.92 13.31 4.73
N THR A 29 -3.79 12.15 4.10
CA THR A 29 -2.52 11.41 4.04
C THR A 29 -1.47 12.19 3.28
N LEU A 30 -1.81 12.76 2.12
CA LEU A 30 -0.90 13.61 1.33
C LEU A 30 -0.46 14.83 2.14
N GLU A 31 -1.40 15.49 2.83
CA GLU A 31 -1.09 16.62 3.70
C GLU A 31 -0.11 16.24 4.82
N ILE A 32 -0.31 15.09 5.48
CA ILE A 32 0.61 14.59 6.52
C ILE A 32 1.99 14.33 5.95
N LEU A 33 2.08 13.65 4.81
CA LEU A 33 3.37 13.33 4.17
C LEU A 33 4.14 14.59 3.78
N GLU A 34 3.46 15.61 3.28
CA GLU A 34 4.09 16.85 2.81
C GLU A 34 4.41 17.83 3.96
N ARG A 35 3.51 17.98 4.94
CA ARG A 35 3.66 18.97 6.02
C ARG A 35 4.30 18.42 7.29
N THR A 36 4.12 17.14 7.58
CA THR A 36 4.69 16.52 8.78
C THR A 36 5.89 15.65 8.42
N GLY A 37 5.77 14.83 7.38
CA GLY A 37 6.82 13.94 6.93
C GLY A 37 7.02 12.71 7.82
N VAL A 38 7.94 11.85 7.40
CA VAL A 38 8.25 10.54 8.03
C VAL A 38 9.72 10.48 8.40
N ASP A 39 10.07 9.86 9.53
CA ASP A 39 11.47 9.58 9.84
C ASP A 39 11.96 8.39 9.02
N VAL A 40 13.05 8.58 8.27
CA VAL A 40 13.68 7.55 7.45
C VAL A 40 15.10 7.33 7.97
N HIS A 41 15.30 6.24 8.70
CA HIS A 41 16.57 5.96 9.38
C HIS A 41 17.67 5.47 8.44
N ASP A 42 17.30 4.80 7.34
CA ASP A 42 18.26 4.33 6.34
C ASP A 42 18.73 5.47 5.43
N GLU A 43 20.04 5.67 5.33
CA GLU A 43 20.63 6.76 4.54
C GLU A 43 20.39 6.61 3.04
N THR A 44 20.44 5.37 2.53
CA THR A 44 20.21 5.10 1.10
C THR A 44 18.78 5.46 0.71
N ALA A 45 17.80 5.07 1.54
CA ALA A 45 16.40 5.42 1.34
C ALA A 45 16.18 6.93 1.37
N ARG A 46 16.82 7.67 2.30
CA ARG A 46 16.75 9.14 2.32
C ARG A 46 17.25 9.73 1.01
N ASN A 47 18.41 9.28 0.52
CA ASN A 47 19.00 9.79 -0.71
C ASN A 47 18.11 9.54 -1.94
N ILE A 48 17.45 8.37 -2.00
CA ILE A 48 16.49 8.07 -3.08
C ILE A 48 15.29 9.02 -3.03
N LEU A 49 14.72 9.24 -1.84
CA LEU A 49 13.56 10.12 -1.67
C LEU A 49 13.90 11.58 -2.00
N ILE A 50 15.04 12.07 -1.54
CA ILE A 50 15.52 13.43 -1.83
C ILE A 50 15.72 13.61 -3.33
N LYS A 51 16.35 12.63 -4.00
CA LYS A 51 16.52 12.64 -5.46
C LYS A 51 15.17 12.64 -6.20
N GLY A 52 14.15 12.04 -5.60
CA GLY A 52 12.78 12.04 -6.12
C GLY A 52 12.00 13.33 -5.89
N GLY A 53 12.51 14.27 -5.07
CA GLY A 53 11.86 15.56 -4.79
C GLY A 53 11.42 15.77 -3.34
N ALA A 54 11.70 14.84 -2.43
CA ALA A 54 11.41 15.02 -1.01
C ALA A 54 12.37 16.04 -0.39
N THR A 55 11.90 16.77 0.63
CA THR A 55 12.76 17.66 1.42
C THR A 55 13.13 16.99 2.75
N ALA A 56 14.35 17.26 3.24
CA ALA A 56 14.88 16.63 4.44
C ALA A 56 15.14 17.65 5.55
N ASP A 57 14.80 17.27 6.77
CA ASP A 57 15.17 17.92 8.02
C ASP A 57 15.80 16.84 8.93
N GLY A 58 17.12 16.69 8.84
CA GLY A 58 17.82 15.55 9.43
C GLY A 58 17.32 14.22 8.86
N ILE A 59 16.73 13.38 9.73
CA ILE A 59 16.14 12.09 9.32
C ILE A 59 14.66 12.20 8.92
N ARG A 60 14.02 13.36 9.11
CA ARG A 60 12.62 13.59 8.77
C ARG A 60 12.51 13.98 7.29
N LEU A 61 11.78 13.20 6.51
CA LEU A 61 11.55 13.42 5.08
C LEU A 61 10.11 13.85 4.84
N ARG A 62 9.93 14.98 4.16
CA ARG A 62 8.63 15.48 3.70
C ARG A 62 8.44 15.13 2.23
N ILE A 63 7.39 14.38 1.94
CA ILE A 63 7.14 13.77 0.63
C ILE A 63 5.96 14.50 -0.03
N PRO A 64 6.19 15.25 -1.13
CA PRO A 64 5.13 16.00 -1.80
C PRO A 64 4.17 15.09 -2.58
N GLU A 65 2.94 15.57 -2.80
CA GLU A 65 1.87 14.81 -3.47
C GLU A 65 2.28 14.19 -4.81
N HIS A 66 3.01 14.93 -5.65
CA HIS A 66 3.41 14.46 -6.98
C HIS A 66 4.29 13.20 -6.93
N MET A 67 5.10 13.03 -5.89
CA MET A 67 5.90 11.80 -5.72
C MET A 67 5.01 10.61 -5.40
N VAL A 68 3.98 10.79 -4.57
CA VAL A 68 3.01 9.73 -4.23
C VAL A 68 2.22 9.32 -5.47
N ALA A 69 1.71 10.30 -6.23
CA ALA A 69 0.99 10.05 -7.47
C ALA A 69 1.89 9.33 -8.51
N SER A 70 3.15 9.74 -8.64
CA SER A 70 4.11 9.11 -9.55
C SER A 70 4.46 7.69 -9.11
N ALA A 71 4.59 7.42 -7.81
CA ALA A 71 4.83 6.07 -7.32
C ALA A 71 3.63 5.17 -7.66
N LEU A 72 2.40 5.60 -7.34
CA LEU A 72 1.18 4.84 -7.59
C LEU A 72 0.94 4.56 -9.08
N SER A 73 1.30 5.47 -9.99
CA SER A 73 1.13 5.26 -11.43
C SER A 73 2.04 4.18 -12.02
N THR A 74 3.12 3.82 -11.31
CA THR A 74 4.07 2.77 -11.73
C THR A 74 3.77 1.40 -11.11
N VAL A 75 2.85 1.33 -10.14
CA VAL A 75 2.51 0.07 -9.46
C VAL A 75 1.71 -0.83 -10.41
N PRO A 76 2.08 -2.12 -10.55
CA PRO A 76 1.30 -3.04 -11.37
C PRO A 76 -0.06 -3.35 -10.72
N GLU A 77 -1.13 -3.34 -11.52
CA GLU A 77 -2.47 -3.73 -11.06
C GLU A 77 -2.58 -5.22 -10.68
N ARG A 78 -1.63 -6.05 -11.14
CA ARG A 78 -1.64 -7.50 -10.92
C ARG A 78 -0.25 -8.04 -10.65
N ILE A 79 -0.10 -8.71 -9.50
CA ILE A 79 1.13 -9.41 -9.12
C ILE A 79 0.86 -10.91 -9.07
N THR A 80 1.71 -11.72 -9.72
CA THR A 80 1.67 -13.19 -9.64
C THR A 80 2.98 -13.69 -9.06
N LEU A 81 2.92 -14.41 -7.95
CA LEU A 81 4.07 -15.01 -7.28
C LEU A 81 4.17 -16.49 -7.66
N TYR A 82 5.38 -16.95 -7.94
CA TYR A 82 5.68 -18.33 -8.32
C TYR A 82 6.45 -19.03 -7.21
N ASP A 83 6.24 -20.34 -7.08
CA ASP A 83 7.03 -21.19 -6.21
C ASP A 83 8.43 -21.47 -6.82
N ARG A 84 9.27 -22.18 -6.06
CA ARG A 84 10.62 -22.58 -6.49
C ARG A 84 10.62 -23.50 -7.73
N ASN A 85 9.49 -24.14 -8.04
CA ASN A 85 9.31 -25.02 -9.19
C ASN A 85 8.70 -24.27 -10.39
N LYS A 86 8.66 -22.93 -10.35
CA LYS A 86 8.09 -22.06 -11.38
C LYS A 86 6.58 -22.29 -11.61
N LYS A 87 5.87 -22.84 -10.62
CA LYS A 87 4.41 -22.95 -10.65
C LYS A 87 3.80 -21.73 -9.96
N VAL A 88 2.63 -21.30 -10.44
CA VAL A 88 1.89 -20.19 -9.84
C VAL A 88 1.52 -20.58 -8.41
N ALA A 89 2.00 -19.81 -7.44
CA ALA A 89 1.68 -19.99 -6.04
C ALA A 89 0.60 -18.99 -5.58
N LEU A 90 0.74 -17.71 -5.93
CA LEU A 90 -0.21 -16.67 -5.55
C LEU A 90 -0.55 -15.76 -6.74
N ARG A 91 -1.81 -15.33 -6.79
CA ARG A 91 -2.35 -14.30 -7.67
C ARG A 91 -2.81 -13.14 -6.79
N ALA A 92 -1.87 -12.29 -6.42
CA ALA A 92 -2.05 -11.15 -5.52
C ALA A 92 -2.76 -9.99 -6.26
N TRP A 93 -4.01 -10.21 -6.61
CA TRP A 93 -4.92 -9.25 -7.23
C TRP A 93 -6.37 -9.69 -7.09
N GLY A 94 -7.30 -8.76 -7.31
CA GLY A 94 -8.73 -8.99 -7.11
C GLY A 94 -9.05 -9.28 -5.64
N HIS A 95 -9.96 -10.22 -5.41
CA HIS A 95 -10.42 -10.59 -4.07
C HIS A 95 -9.85 -11.95 -3.61
N ASN A 96 -8.71 -12.38 -4.18
CA ASN A 96 -8.05 -13.63 -3.78
C ASN A 96 -7.47 -13.48 -2.37
N THR A 97 -7.68 -14.50 -1.53
CA THR A 97 -7.18 -14.53 -0.14
C THR A 97 -6.16 -15.66 0.01
N TYR A 98 -5.05 -15.38 0.68
CA TYR A 98 -3.96 -16.33 0.96
C TYR A 98 -3.62 -16.28 2.44
N TYR A 99 -3.12 -17.39 3.00
CA TYR A 99 -2.80 -17.53 4.42
C TYR A 99 -1.30 -17.77 4.62
N GLY A 100 -0.76 -17.27 5.72
CA GLY A 100 0.65 -17.40 6.10
C GLY A 100 0.81 -17.62 7.60
N GLY A 101 2.02 -17.97 8.02
CA GLY A 101 2.31 -18.43 9.38
C GLY A 101 2.41 -17.35 10.48
N GLY A 102 2.19 -16.08 10.16
CA GLY A 102 2.41 -14.94 11.08
C GLY A 102 3.89 -14.77 11.43
N SER A 103 4.59 -13.83 10.79
CA SER A 103 6.05 -13.69 10.91
C SER A 103 6.56 -13.11 12.24
N ASP A 104 5.66 -12.55 13.05
CA ASP A 104 6.06 -11.61 14.11
C ASP A 104 5.94 -12.22 15.52
N CYS A 105 5.66 -13.52 15.63
CA CYS A 105 5.59 -14.22 16.90
C CYS A 105 6.98 -14.62 17.42
N LEU A 106 7.54 -13.80 18.32
CA LEU A 106 8.84 -14.06 18.96
C LEU A 106 8.81 -15.28 19.89
N ASN A 107 7.63 -15.57 20.48
CA ASN A 107 7.44 -16.64 21.46
C ASN A 107 6.42 -17.64 20.95
N ILE A 108 6.61 -18.92 21.29
CA ILE A 108 5.66 -20.02 21.05
C ILE A 108 5.00 -20.34 22.40
N LEU A 109 3.67 -20.44 22.41
CA LEU A 109 2.87 -20.81 23.59
C LEU A 109 2.64 -22.31 23.67
#